data_AF-A0A4V2A044-F1
#
_entry.id   AF-A0A4V2A044-F1
#
_cell.length_a   1.000
_cell.length_b   1.000
_cell.length_c   1.000
_cell.angle_alpha   90.00
_cell.angle_beta   90.00
_cell.angle_gamma   90.00
#
_symmetry.space_group_name_H-M   'P 1'
#
loop_
_entity.id
_entity.type
_entity.pdbx_description
1 polymer ?
#
loop_
_entity_poly.entity_id
_entity_poly.type
_entity_poly.pdbx_seq_one_letter_code
_entity_poly.pdbx_strand_id
1 'polypeptide(L)'
;MSFKEYLVACGIALTVLSCSKDKGNAVVEPFQDEVFNIFPKPVAPQAAGTTGYTGWVGDVMPHYAEGKFQLFFLHDATDQEKQSSAGQHPIHRFTSTDVLNFTYEGEAIPYGNVNTQDHLIGT
;
A
#
# COMPACT_ATOMS: atom_id res chain seq x y z
N MET A 1 46.90 27.96 -52.78
CA MET A 1 45.74 27.10 -52.46
C MET A 1 44.47 27.90 -52.67
N SER A 2 43.51 27.34 -53.41
CA SER A 2 42.22 27.96 -53.74
C SER A 2 41.31 28.01 -52.52
N PHE A 3 40.43 29.01 -52.41
CA PHE A 3 39.46 29.15 -51.31
C PHE A 3 38.60 27.88 -51.10
N LYS A 4 38.38 27.10 -52.18
CA LYS A 4 37.68 25.81 -52.13
C LYS A 4 38.47 24.74 -51.37
N GLU A 5 39.80 24.75 -51.44
CA GLU A 5 40.67 23.80 -50.75
C GLU A 5 40.66 24.05 -49.24
N TYR A 6 40.55 25.32 -48.81
CA TYR A 6 40.38 25.68 -47.40
C TYR A 6 39.02 25.22 -46.84
N LEU A 7 37.95 25.37 -47.61
CA LEU A 7 36.61 24.91 -47.18
C LEU A 7 36.55 23.39 -47.02
N VAL A 8 37.17 22.64 -47.93
CA VAL A 8 37.25 21.18 -47.84
C VAL A 8 38.12 20.75 -46.65
N ALA A 9 39.26 21.41 -46.43
CA ALA A 9 40.13 21.12 -45.29
C ALA A 9 39.45 21.39 -43.94
N CYS A 10 38.73 22.50 -43.81
CA CYS A 10 37.96 22.82 -42.61
C CYS A 10 36.82 21.81 -42.37
N GLY A 11 36.10 21.40 -43.42
CA GLY A 11 35.03 20.40 -43.30
C GLY A 11 35.55 19.06 -42.78
N ILE A 12 36.70 18.60 -43.29
CA ILE A 12 37.34 17.37 -42.83
C ILE A 12 37.82 17.51 -41.36
N ALA A 13 38.43 18.64 -41.00
CA ALA A 13 38.89 18.89 -39.63
C ALA A 13 37.75 18.91 -38.59
N LEU A 14 36.56 19.40 -38.97
CA LEU A 14 35.38 19.42 -38.09
C LEU A 14 34.82 18.02 -37.83
N THR A 15 34.91 17.10 -38.80
CA THR A 15 34.39 15.72 -38.64
C THR A 15 35.24 14.87 -37.69
N VAL A 16 36.55 15.08 -37.61
CA VAL A 16 37.44 14.32 -36.72
C VAL A 16 37.38 14.77 -35.25
N LEU A 17 36.87 15.98 -34.98
CA LEU A 17 36.72 16.50 -33.61
C LEU A 17 35.35 16.13 -32.97
N SER A 18 34.41 15.57 -33.72
CA SER A 18 33.05 15.28 -33.23
C SER A 18 32.88 13.91 -32.56
N CYS A 19 33.92 13.07 -32.50
CA CYS A 19 33.88 11.78 -31.82
C CYS A 19 34.50 11.86 -30.42
N SER A 20 33.81 12.53 -29.50
CA SER A 20 34.04 12.33 -28.07
C SER A 20 33.24 11.11 -27.63
N LYS A 21 33.93 9.97 -27.45
CA LYS A 21 33.34 8.76 -26.89
C LYS A 21 33.17 9.01 -25.40
N ASP A 22 31.93 9.19 -24.93
CA ASP A 22 31.64 9.31 -23.50
C ASP A 22 32.12 8.05 -22.79
N LYS A 23 33.19 8.20 -22.00
CA LYS A 23 33.72 7.16 -21.11
C LYS A 23 33.07 7.24 -19.73
N GLY A 24 31.82 7.69 -19.67
CA GLY A 24 31.04 7.63 -18.45
C GLY A 24 30.51 6.21 -18.29
N ASN A 25 31.07 5.45 -17.34
CA ASN A 25 30.32 4.34 -16.78
C ASN A 25 29.06 4.98 -16.17
N ALA A 26 27.90 4.77 -16.79
CA ALA A 26 26.65 5.12 -16.16
C ALA A 26 26.59 4.31 -14.86
N VAL A 27 26.74 5.01 -13.73
CA VAL A 27 26.45 4.43 -12.43
C VAL A 27 24.94 4.26 -12.41
N VAL A 28 24.50 3.07 -12.82
CA VAL A 28 23.13 2.64 -12.59
C VAL A 28 23.05 2.41 -11.10
N GLU A 29 22.38 3.31 -10.38
CA GLU A 29 22.03 3.08 -8.99
C GLU A 29 21.40 1.68 -8.90
N PRO A 30 21.89 0.80 -8.01
CA PRO A 30 21.34 -0.54 -7.91
C PRO A 30 19.86 -0.43 -7.64
N PHE A 31 19.06 -1.16 -8.42
CA PHE A 31 17.63 -1.29 -8.20
C PHE A 31 17.40 -1.64 -6.73
N GLN A 32 16.84 -0.70 -5.98
CA GLN A 32 16.35 -0.97 -4.65
C GLN A 32 15.07 -1.78 -4.84
N ASP A 33 15.10 -3.06 -4.49
CA ASP A 33 13.88 -3.81 -4.28
C ASP A 33 13.08 -3.05 -3.21
N GLU A 34 12.06 -2.30 -3.62
CA GLU A 34 11.04 -1.87 -2.68
C GLU A 34 10.46 -3.15 -2.10
N VAL A 35 10.74 -3.39 -0.82
CA VAL A 35 10.24 -4.54 -0.09
C VAL A 35 8.72 -4.39 -0.03
N PHE A 36 8.06 -4.89 -1.07
CA PHE A 36 6.63 -5.02 -1.12
C PHE A 36 6.29 -6.20 -0.20
N ASN A 37 6.19 -5.89 1.09
CA ASN A 37 5.61 -6.78 2.07
C ASN A 37 4.12 -6.87 1.74
N ILE A 38 3.78 -7.62 0.69
CA ILE A 38 2.41 -7.74 0.22
C ILE A 38 1.54 -8.29 1.35
N PHE A 39 2.08 -9.16 2.23
CA PHE A 39 1.47 -9.48 3.53
C PHE A 39 2.51 -9.97 4.55
N PRO A 40 3.19 -9.12 5.34
CA PRO A 40 3.85 -9.63 6.53
C PRO A 40 2.74 -10.12 7.47
N LYS A 41 2.88 -11.34 8.03
CA LYS A 41 1.95 -11.82 9.06
C LYS A 41 1.82 -10.69 10.10
N PRO A 42 0.63 -10.09 10.31
CA PRO A 42 0.50 -8.98 11.23
C PRO A 42 1.02 -9.42 12.59
N VAL A 43 2.10 -8.81 13.05
CA VAL A 43 2.55 -8.99 14.42
C VAL A 43 1.62 -8.10 15.22
N ALA A 44 0.62 -8.71 15.87
CA ALA A 44 -0.31 -7.97 16.71
C ALA A 44 0.52 -7.06 17.65
N PRO A 45 0.28 -5.74 17.65
CA PRO A 45 0.97 -4.87 18.59
C PRO A 45 0.76 -5.43 20.00
N GLN A 46 1.78 -5.44 20.85
CA GLN A 46 1.58 -5.78 22.28
C GLN A 46 0.56 -4.82 22.94
N ALA A 47 0.32 -3.67 22.31
CA ALA A 47 -0.74 -2.71 22.63
C ALA A 47 -2.06 -2.92 21.86
N ALA A 48 -2.28 -3.99 21.10
CA ALA A 48 -3.63 -4.33 20.60
C ALA A 48 -4.63 -4.53 21.77
N GLY A 49 -4.10 -4.79 22.98
CA GLY A 49 -4.84 -4.70 24.23
C GLY A 49 -5.29 -3.29 24.65
N THR A 50 -4.92 -2.20 23.97
CA THR A 50 -5.42 -0.85 24.29
C THR A 50 -6.60 -0.38 23.44
N THR A 51 -6.85 -0.98 22.26
CA THR A 51 -8.12 -0.80 21.51
C THR A 51 -9.10 -1.96 21.74
N GLY A 52 -8.65 -3.09 22.27
CA GLY A 52 -9.49 -4.12 22.88
C GLY A 52 -9.95 -5.27 21.98
N TYR A 53 -9.63 -5.25 20.68
CA TYR A 53 -10.10 -6.30 19.74
C TYR A 53 -8.93 -6.97 19.01
N THR A 54 -8.73 -8.25 19.31
CA THR A 54 -7.89 -9.18 18.54
C THR A 54 -8.80 -10.20 17.86
N GLY A 55 -8.58 -10.49 16.57
CA GLY A 55 -9.54 -11.28 15.82
C GLY A 55 -9.14 -11.59 14.40
N TRP A 56 -10.08 -12.14 13.64
CA TRP A 56 -9.96 -12.38 12.21
C TRP A 56 -10.65 -11.27 11.40
N VAL A 57 -10.10 -10.98 10.23
CA VAL A 57 -10.76 -10.09 9.27
C VAL A 57 -11.64 -10.96 8.38
N GLY A 58 -12.95 -10.73 8.42
CA GLY A 58 -13.92 -11.31 7.49
C GLY A 58 -14.06 -10.45 6.22
N ASP A 59 -15.28 -10.32 5.72
CA ASP A 59 -15.56 -9.57 4.49
C ASP A 59 -15.11 -8.10 4.59
N VAL A 60 -14.39 -7.65 3.57
CA VAL A 60 -13.98 -6.24 3.42
C VAL A 60 -14.97 -5.54 2.48
N MET A 61 -15.51 -4.42 2.95
CA MET A 61 -16.50 -3.57 2.28
C MET A 61 -15.86 -2.20 1.98
N PRO A 62 -15.15 -2.06 0.85
CA PRO A 62 -14.46 -0.81 0.52
C PRO A 62 -15.43 0.26 0.01
N HIS A 63 -15.16 1.51 0.39
CA HIS A 63 -15.87 2.69 -0.07
C HIS A 63 -14.89 3.85 -0.19
N TYR A 64 -14.91 4.61 -1.29
CA TYR A 64 -14.05 5.78 -1.44
C TYR A 64 -14.83 7.07 -1.14
N ALA A 65 -14.46 7.77 -0.08
CA ALA A 65 -15.07 9.03 0.31
C ALA A 65 -14.08 9.92 1.05
N GLU A 66 -14.31 11.24 0.98
CA GLU A 66 -13.48 12.24 1.67
C GLU A 66 -11.99 12.18 1.26
N GLY A 67 -11.73 11.78 0.02
CA GLY A 67 -10.37 11.64 -0.50
C GLY A 67 -9.59 10.42 0.03
N LYS A 68 -10.27 9.48 0.72
CA LYS A 68 -9.67 8.29 1.31
C LYS A 68 -10.46 7.02 0.97
N PHE A 69 -9.75 5.90 0.89
CA PHE A 69 -10.33 4.58 0.97
C PHE A 69 -10.80 4.33 2.41
N GLN A 70 -12.10 4.11 2.57
CA GLN A 70 -12.77 3.65 3.78
C GLN A 70 -12.91 2.13 3.64
N LEU A 71 -12.14 1.37 4.41
CA LEU A 71 -12.11 -0.09 4.35
C LEU A 71 -12.84 -0.61 5.58
N PHE A 72 -14.16 -0.75 5.46
CA PHE A 72 -14.95 -1.41 6.48
C PHE A 72 -14.73 -2.91 6.41
N PHE A 73 -14.76 -3.60 7.54
CA PHE A 73 -14.58 -5.05 7.57
C PHE A 73 -15.27 -5.67 8.78
N LEU A 74 -15.68 -6.93 8.62
CA LEU A 74 -16.14 -7.75 9.74
C LEU A 74 -14.94 -8.13 10.62
N HIS A 75 -14.99 -7.77 11.90
CA HIS A 75 -13.92 -8.09 12.84
C HIS A 75 -14.32 -9.26 13.74
N ASP A 76 -14.11 -10.47 13.23
CA ASP A 76 -14.46 -11.70 13.92
C ASP A 76 -13.64 -11.86 15.19
N ALA A 77 -14.30 -12.21 16.30
CA ALA A 77 -13.58 -12.65 17.48
C ALA A 77 -12.74 -13.90 17.18
N THR A 78 -11.68 -14.12 17.97
CA THR A 78 -10.88 -15.35 17.88
C THR A 78 -11.74 -16.59 18.09
N ASP A 79 -11.28 -17.76 17.62
CA ASP A 79 -12.04 -19.01 17.78
C ASP A 79 -12.34 -19.32 19.26
N GLN A 80 -11.45 -18.94 20.18
CA GLN A 80 -11.66 -19.10 21.62
C GLN A 80 -12.79 -18.20 22.13
N GLU A 81 -12.82 -16.93 21.73
CA GLU A 81 -13.80 -15.94 22.19
C GLU A 81 -15.16 -16.12 21.51
N LYS A 82 -15.17 -16.57 20.26
CA LYS A 82 -16.39 -16.78 19.45
C LYS A 82 -17.38 -17.74 20.12
N GLN A 83 -16.89 -18.73 20.87
CA GLN A 83 -17.71 -19.70 21.60
C GLN A 83 -18.45 -19.09 22.80
N SER A 84 -17.93 -18.00 23.37
CA SER A 84 -18.51 -17.30 24.52
C SER A 84 -19.09 -15.93 24.15
N SER A 85 -19.04 -15.54 22.87
CA SER A 85 -19.48 -14.22 22.43
C SER A 85 -20.99 -14.11 22.38
N ALA A 86 -21.51 -12.94 22.79
CA ALA A 86 -22.94 -12.61 22.79
C ALA A 86 -23.47 -12.12 21.44
N GLY A 87 -22.65 -12.20 20.38
CA GLY A 87 -22.90 -11.77 19.01
C GLY A 87 -21.62 -11.89 18.18
N GLN A 88 -21.68 -11.61 16.89
CA GLN A 88 -20.50 -11.77 16.02
C GLN A 88 -20.34 -10.63 15.03
N HIS A 89 -19.08 -10.46 14.62
CA HIS A 89 -18.67 -9.70 13.44
C HIS A 89 -18.94 -8.18 13.51
N PRO A 90 -18.63 -7.45 14.62
CA PRO A 90 -18.78 -5.99 14.62
C PRO A 90 -18.01 -5.41 13.42
N ILE A 91 -18.55 -4.34 12.84
CA ILE A 91 -17.93 -3.71 11.67
C ILE A 91 -16.89 -2.72 12.16
N HIS A 92 -15.64 -2.94 11.80
CA HIS A 92 -14.52 -2.06 12.06
C HIS A 92 -14.07 -1.37 10.78
N ARG A 93 -13.20 -0.35 10.90
CA ARG A 93 -12.75 0.43 9.75
C ARG A 93 -11.26 0.73 9.79
N PHE A 94 -10.62 0.59 8.62
CA PHE A 94 -9.35 1.24 8.29
C PHE A 94 -9.57 2.38 7.31
N THR A 95 -8.73 3.40 7.36
CA THR A 95 -8.64 4.42 6.30
C THR A 95 -7.26 4.39 5.63
N SER A 96 -7.22 4.74 4.34
CA SER A 96 -5.98 4.86 3.58
C SER A 96 -6.11 5.89 2.46
N THR A 97 -5.02 6.59 2.14
CA THR A 97 -4.94 7.48 0.97
C THR A 97 -4.27 6.83 -0.23
N ASP A 98 -3.53 5.74 -0.03
CA ASP A 98 -2.61 5.16 -1.01
C ASP A 98 -2.64 3.63 -1.09
N VAL A 99 -3.52 2.98 -0.31
CA VAL A 99 -3.65 1.51 -0.14
C VAL A 99 -2.37 0.80 0.29
N LEU A 100 -1.38 1.55 0.80
CA LEU A 100 -0.13 1.04 1.34
C LEU A 100 -0.06 1.33 2.84
N ASN A 101 -0.49 2.53 3.24
CA ASN A 101 -0.50 3.01 4.62
C ASN A 101 -1.93 3.02 5.15
N PHE A 102 -2.16 2.37 6.29
CA PHE A 102 -3.49 2.21 6.88
C PHE A 102 -3.55 2.83 8.27
N THR A 103 -4.64 3.54 8.56
CA THR A 103 -4.97 4.03 9.90
C THR A 103 -6.18 3.25 10.41
N TYR A 104 -6.05 2.62 11.58
CA TYR A 104 -7.17 1.92 12.22
C TYR A 104 -8.07 2.92 12.94
N GLU A 105 -9.34 2.97 12.56
CA GLU A 105 -10.34 3.89 13.12
C GLU A 105 -11.18 3.25 14.23
N GLY A 106 -11.05 1.94 14.45
CA GLY A 106 -11.82 1.20 15.46
C GLY A 106 -13.14 0.66 14.94
N GLU A 107 -14.04 0.37 15.90
CA GLU A 107 -15.41 -0.09 15.66
C GLU A 107 -16.24 1.05 15.05
N ALA A 108 -16.91 0.76 13.94
CA ALA A 108 -17.83 1.68 13.26
C ALA A 108 -19.30 1.31 13.53
N ILE A 109 -19.62 0.01 13.59
CA ILE A 109 -20.98 -0.48 13.87
C ILE A 109 -20.87 -1.70 14.80
N PRO A 110 -21.45 -1.66 16.02
CA PRO A 110 -21.50 -2.82 16.90
C PRO A 110 -22.47 -3.88 16.37
N TYR A 111 -22.29 -5.12 16.80
CA TYR A 111 -23.35 -6.12 16.70
C TYR A 111 -24.38 -5.94 17.84
N GLY A 112 -25.57 -6.47 17.64
CA GLY A 112 -26.62 -6.46 18.64
C GLY A 112 -26.67 -7.69 19.55
N ASN A 113 -27.66 -7.77 20.42
CA ASN A 113 -27.80 -8.93 21.31
C ASN A 113 -28.68 -10.02 20.68
N VAL A 114 -28.81 -11.17 21.35
CA VAL A 114 -29.62 -12.31 20.88
C VAL A 114 -31.07 -12.01 20.50
N ASN A 115 -31.62 -10.85 20.91
CA ASN A 115 -32.98 -10.43 20.60
C ASN A 115 -33.06 -9.35 19.50
N THR A 116 -31.94 -9.00 18.87
CA THR A 116 -31.91 -8.01 17.79
C THR A 116 -31.45 -8.65 16.48
N GLN A 117 -31.89 -8.07 15.36
CA GLN A 117 -31.65 -8.63 14.02
C GLN A 117 -30.17 -8.61 13.64
N ASP A 118 -29.40 -7.70 14.24
CA ASP A 118 -27.97 -7.47 14.05
C ASP A 118 -27.08 -8.27 15.02
N HIS A 119 -27.61 -9.30 15.69
CA HIS A 119 -26.82 -10.22 16.54
C HIS A 119 -25.63 -10.85 15.81
N LEU A 120 -25.84 -11.20 14.53
CA LEU A 120 -24.83 -11.75 13.62
C LEU A 120 -24.80 -10.88 12.36
N ILE A 121 -24.18 -9.71 12.44
CA ILE A 121 -24.13 -8.80 11.30
C ILE A 121 -23.28 -9.38 10.17
N GLY A 122 -23.79 -9.35 8.94
CA GLY A 122 -23.09 -9.91 7.77
C GLY A 122 -23.19 -11.43 7.60
N THR A 123 -24.07 -12.11 8.36
CA THR A 123 -24.43 -13.54 8.19
C THR A 123 -25.81 -13.70 7.56
#